data_AF-A0A5B8C9I1-F1
#
_entry.id   AF-A0A5B8C9I1-F1
#
_cell.length_a   1.000
_cell.length_b   1.000
_cell.length_c   1.000
_cell.angle_alpha   90.00
_cell.angle_beta   90.00
_cell.angle_gamma   90.00
#
_symmetry.space_group_name_H-M   'P 1'
#
loop_
_entity.id
_entity.type
_entity.pdbx_description
1 polymer ?
#
loop_
_entity_poly.entity_id
_entity_poly.type
_entity_poly.pdbx_seq_one_letter_code
_entity_poly.pdbx_strand_id
1 'polypeptide(L)'
;MRVAPPWPDGDLVRDGFELGDDDTLASSIALYVDECATSRQVFAAARGLDEPAKQPPDQAFNLWFALAHMIQETARHNGHLDLIREAIDGSTGV
;
A
#
# COMPACT_ATOMS: atom_id res chain seq x y z
N MET A 1 6.35 17.76 -5.61
CA MET A 1 5.31 16.97 -6.29
C MET A 1 4.18 16.67 -5.32
N ARG A 2 2.94 17.04 -5.66
CA ARG A 2 1.72 16.49 -5.04
C ARG A 2 1.22 15.45 -6.05
N VAL A 3 1.19 14.19 -5.65
CA VAL A 3 0.54 13.12 -6.42
C VAL A 3 -0.93 13.18 -6.04
N ALA A 4 -1.81 13.27 -7.04
CA ALA A 4 -3.24 13.18 -6.77
C ALA A 4 -3.52 11.75 -6.26
N PRO A 5 -4.31 11.59 -5.19
CA PRO A 5 -4.69 10.25 -4.75
C PRO A 5 -5.42 9.52 -5.90
N PRO A 6 -5.15 8.22 -6.10
CA PRO A 6 -5.84 7.43 -7.13
C PRO A 6 -7.31 7.16 -6.77
N TRP A 7 -7.72 7.40 -5.52
CA TRP A 7 -9.08 7.23 -5.03
C TRP A 7 -9.91 8.52 -5.21
N PRO A 8 -11.21 8.42 -5.54
CA PRO A 8 -12.10 9.57 -5.68
C PRO A 8 -12.23 10.36 -4.36
N ASP A 9 -12.53 11.67 -4.47
CA ASP A 9 -12.67 12.56 -3.33
C ASP A 9 -13.79 12.09 -2.37
N GLY A 10 -13.42 11.61 -1.18
CA GLY A 10 -14.33 11.11 -0.14
C GLY A 10 -13.65 11.03 1.24
N ASP A 11 -14.46 11.05 2.31
CA ASP A 11 -14.00 11.02 3.71
C ASP A 11 -13.13 9.78 3.96
N LEU A 12 -11.84 9.97 4.30
CA LEU A 12 -10.78 8.94 4.41
C LEU A 12 -11.12 7.81 5.39
N VAL A 13 -12.21 7.94 6.14
CA VAL A 13 -12.68 7.01 7.16
C VAL A 13 -13.70 6.00 6.61
N ARG A 14 -14.26 6.18 5.40
CA ARG A 14 -15.31 5.26 4.87
C ARG A 14 -15.16 4.65 3.46
N ASP A 15 -14.57 5.28 2.44
CA ASP A 15 -14.78 4.81 1.04
C ASP A 15 -13.54 4.27 0.30
N GLY A 16 -12.43 3.97 0.98
CA GLY A 16 -11.21 3.47 0.31
C GLY A 16 -11.18 1.98 -0.03
N PHE A 17 -12.23 1.23 0.32
CA PHE A 17 -12.28 -0.24 0.26
C PHE A 17 -13.55 -0.79 -0.40
N GLU A 18 -14.40 0.08 -0.97
CA GLU A 18 -15.57 -0.37 -1.72
C GLU A 18 -15.12 -0.90 -3.09
N LEU A 19 -15.63 -2.08 -3.47
CA LEU A 19 -15.44 -2.62 -4.80
C LEU A 19 -16.58 -2.16 -5.69
N GLY A 20 -16.25 -1.51 -6.80
CA GLY A 20 -17.20 -1.21 -7.87
C GLY A 20 -17.51 -2.44 -8.72
N ASP A 21 -18.61 -2.39 -9.46
CA ASP A 21 -19.03 -3.49 -10.34
C ASP A 21 -17.99 -3.82 -11.44
N ASP A 22 -17.14 -2.84 -11.79
CA ASP A 22 -16.07 -2.97 -12.79
C ASP A 22 -14.71 -3.36 -12.20
N ASP A 23 -14.60 -3.50 -10.87
CA ASP A 23 -13.34 -3.89 -10.24
C ASP A 23 -13.02 -5.36 -10.51
N THR A 24 -11.77 -5.60 -10.90
CA THR A 24 -11.25 -6.94 -11.20
C THR A 24 -9.96 -7.17 -10.45
N LEU A 25 -9.63 -8.45 -10.20
CA LEU A 25 -8.32 -8.80 -9.65
C LEU A 25 -7.17 -8.23 -10.50
N ALA A 26 -7.32 -8.25 -11.82
CA ALA A 26 -6.31 -7.73 -12.74
C ALA A 26 -6.13 -6.21 -12.60
N SER A 27 -7.21 -5.44 -12.46
CA SER A 27 -7.13 -3.98 -12.25
C SER A 27 -6.51 -3.66 -10.88
N SER A 28 -6.85 -4.39 -9.82
CA SER A 28 -6.24 -4.20 -8.51
C SER A 28 -4.74 -4.51 -8.50
N ILE A 29 -4.31 -5.58 -9.18
CA ILE A 29 -2.88 -5.91 -9.31
C ILE A 29 -2.14 -4.83 -10.11
N ALA A 30 -2.72 -4.37 -11.23
CA ALA A 30 -2.12 -3.32 -12.04
C ALA A 30 -1.94 -2.03 -11.24
N LEU A 31 -2.99 -1.61 -10.51
CA LEU A 31 -2.94 -0.44 -9.63
C LEU A 31 -1.84 -0.58 -8.57
N TYR A 32 -1.73 -1.74 -7.92
CA TYR A 32 -0.66 -1.99 -6.94
C TYR A 32 0.74 -1.86 -7.54
N VAL A 33 0.96 -2.39 -8.74
CA VAL A 33 2.25 -2.31 -9.45
C VAL A 33 2.59 -0.86 -9.81
N ASP A 34 1.60 -0.10 -10.28
CA ASP A 34 1.74 1.31 -10.64
C ASP A 34 2.06 2.17 -9.41
N GLU A 35 1.36 1.95 -8.29
CA GLU A 35 1.64 2.64 -7.03
C GLU A 35 3.03 2.28 -6.47
N CYS A 36 3.46 1.03 -6.64
CA CYS A 36 4.83 0.64 -6.32
C CYS A 36 5.85 1.37 -7.20
N ALA A 37 5.55 1.62 -8.48
CA ALA A 37 6.42 2.39 -9.37
C ALA A 37 6.48 3.87 -8.95
N THR A 38 5.35 4.48 -8.63
CA THR A 38 5.25 5.83 -8.07
C THR A 38 6.05 5.95 -6.77
N SER A 39 5.88 5.00 -5.84
CA SER A 39 6.64 4.93 -4.58
C SER A 39 8.16 4.91 -4.81
N ARG A 40 8.64 4.10 -5.76
CA ARG A 40 10.06 4.08 -6.14
C ARG A 40 10.56 5.42 -6.67
N GLN A 41 9.77 6.13 -7.49
CA GLN A 41 10.12 7.46 -7.98
C GLN A 41 10.20 8.49 -6.83
N VAL A 42 9.26 8.45 -5.89
CA VAL A 42 9.25 9.31 -4.70
C VAL A 42 10.47 9.03 -3.82
N PHE A 43 10.79 7.76 -3.58
CA PHE A 43 11.97 7.36 -2.82
C PHE A 43 13.27 7.86 -3.48
N ALA A 44 13.41 7.71 -4.80
CA ALA A 44 14.58 8.17 -5.52
C ALA A 44 14.80 9.70 -5.46
N ALA A 45 13.73 10.47 -5.22
CA ALA A 45 13.78 11.93 -5.08
C ALA A 45 13.97 12.40 -3.63
N ALA A 46 14.00 11.49 -2.65
CA ALA A 46 14.14 11.84 -1.24
C ALA A 46 15.57 12.28 -0.89
N ARG A 47 15.69 13.19 0.08
CA ARG A 47 16.97 13.71 0.59
C ARG A 47 17.64 12.77 1.60
N GLY A 48 16.90 11.78 2.10
CA GLY A 48 17.39 10.79 3.06
C GLY A 48 16.26 10.12 3.84
N LEU A 49 16.61 9.11 4.62
CA LEU A 49 15.66 8.31 5.40
C LEU A 49 15.02 9.08 6.57
N ASP A 50 15.66 10.14 7.04
CA ASP A 50 15.14 11.04 8.08
C ASP A 50 14.20 12.12 7.52
N GLU A 51 13.96 12.15 6.21
CA GLU A 51 13.04 13.11 5.62
C GLU A 51 11.62 12.93 6.18
N PRO A 52 11.00 13.97 6.76
CA PRO A 52 9.68 13.86 7.35
C PRO A 52 8.61 13.70 6.28
N ALA A 53 7.63 12.85 6.57
CA ALA A 53 6.40 12.75 5.80
C ALA A 53 5.63 14.07 5.84
N LYS A 54 4.85 14.33 4.78
CA LYS A 54 3.99 15.51 4.67
C LYS A 54 2.69 15.30 5.46
N GLN A 55 2.80 15.09 6.76
CA GLN A 55 1.69 14.86 7.68
C GLN A 55 1.58 15.99 8.71
N PRO A 56 0.41 16.19 9.34
CA PRO A 56 0.28 17.03 10.52
C PRO A 56 1.27 16.61 11.63
N PRO A 57 1.72 17.54 12.50
CA PRO A 57 2.74 17.26 13.51
C PRO A 57 2.41 16.10 14.48
N ASP A 58 1.12 15.89 14.77
CA ASP A 58 0.60 14.81 15.61
C ASP A 58 0.62 13.43 14.92
N GLN A 59 0.88 13.40 13.62
CA GLN A 59 0.97 12.18 12.79
C GLN A 59 2.32 12.11 12.06
N ALA A 60 3.33 12.82 12.57
CA ALA A 60 4.64 12.91 11.94
C ALA A 60 5.40 11.57 12.04
N PHE A 61 5.88 11.10 10.90
CA PHE A 61 6.85 10.01 10.78
C PHE A 61 7.88 10.37 9.70
N ASN A 62 9.00 9.65 9.64
CA ASN A 62 10.01 9.83 8.61
C ASN A 62 9.97 8.71 7.55
N LEU A 63 10.68 8.90 6.44
CA LEU A 63 10.73 7.93 5.36
C LEU A 63 11.18 6.53 5.81
N TRP A 64 12.11 6.44 6.76
CA TRP A 64 12.51 5.15 7.35
C TRP A 64 11.33 4.40 7.95
N PHE A 65 10.55 5.08 8.80
CA PHE A 65 9.38 4.49 9.43
C PHE A 65 8.36 4.02 8.37
N ALA A 66 8.14 4.84 7.34
CA ALA A 66 7.23 4.51 6.24
C ALA A 66 7.63 3.20 5.55
N LEU A 67 8.91 3.06 5.19
CA LEU A 67 9.41 1.87 4.49
C LEU A 67 9.35 0.62 5.38
N ALA A 68 9.77 0.74 6.65
CA ALA A 68 9.69 -0.36 7.59
C ALA A 68 8.25 -0.83 7.80
N HIS A 69 7.31 0.12 7.92
CA HIS A 69 5.90 -0.16 8.06
C HIS A 69 5.33 -0.87 6.82
N MET A 70 5.64 -0.40 5.61
CA MET A 70 5.18 -1.05 4.38
C MET A 70 5.71 -2.48 4.23
N ILE A 71 6.97 -2.75 4.63
CA ILE A 71 7.53 -4.11 4.64
C ILE A 71 6.76 -5.00 5.63
N GLN A 72 6.56 -4.53 6.86
CA GLN A 72 5.83 -5.27 7.88
C GLN A 72 4.40 -5.59 7.43
N GLU A 73 3.70 -4.59 6.90
CA GLU A 73 2.31 -4.73 6.50
C GLU A 73 2.16 -5.68 5.30
N THR A 74 3.07 -5.59 4.33
CA THR A 74 3.10 -6.53 3.18
C THR A 74 3.36 -7.96 3.64
N ALA A 75 4.30 -8.17 4.56
CA ALA A 75 4.58 -9.49 5.11
C ALA A 75 3.38 -10.08 5.87
N ARG A 76 2.70 -9.26 6.68
CA ARG A 76 1.50 -9.66 7.42
C ARG A 76 0.37 -10.10 6.47
N HIS A 77 0.13 -9.33 5.41
CA HIS A 77 -0.87 -9.68 4.40
C HIS A 77 -0.51 -10.92 3.60
N ASN A 78 0.76 -11.08 3.21
CA ASN A 78 1.21 -12.29 2.52
C ASN A 78 0.99 -13.54 3.37
N GLY A 79 1.26 -13.48 4.68
CA GLY A 79 0.97 -14.59 5.59
C GLY A 79 -0.52 -14.92 5.66
N HIS A 80 -1.40 -13.92 5.69
CA HIS A 80 -2.85 -14.16 5.66
C HIS A 80 -3.32 -14.77 4.33
N LEU A 81 -2.79 -14.29 3.20
CA LEU A 81 -3.12 -14.82 1.87
C LEU A 81 -2.66 -16.28 1.72
N ASP A 82 -1.51 -16.63 2.29
CA ASP A 82 -1.02 -18.00 2.28
C ASP A 82 -1.97 -18.93 3.03
N LEU A 83 -2.39 -18.57 4.25
CA LEU A 83 -3.38 -19.36 5.01
C LEU A 83 -4.71 -19.55 4.26
N ILE A 84 -5.18 -18.50 3.56
CA ILE A 84 -6.41 -18.59 2.75
C ILE A 84 -6.21 -19.56 1.58
N ARG A 85 -5.07 -19.47 0.88
CA ARG A 85 -4.72 -20.36 -0.23
C ARG A 85 -4.65 -21.83 0.25
N GLU A 86 -3.93 -22.09 1.34
CA GLU A 86 -3.82 -23.43 1.96
C GLU A 86 -5.20 -24.00 2.31
N ALA A 87 -6.11 -23.16 2.84
CA ALA A 87 -7.47 -23.57 3.16
C ALA A 87 -8.34 -23.89 1.93
N ILE A 88 -8.05 -23.28 0.78
CA ILE A 88 -8.79 -23.49 -0.47
C ILE A 88 -8.28 -24.71 -1.23
N ASP A 89 -6.96 -24.88 -1.36
CA ASP A 89 -6.35 -25.90 -2.22
C ASP A 89 -5.83 -27.13 -1.46
N GLY A 90 -5.74 -27.08 -0.13
CA GLY A 90 -5.30 -28.17 0.73
C GLY A 90 -3.79 -28.44 0.72
N SER A 91 -3.00 -27.64 -0.01
CA SER A 91 -1.54 -27.67 0.07
C SER A 91 -1.05 -26.82 1.23
N THR A 92 0.15 -27.10 1.76
CA THR A 92 0.77 -26.32 2.84
C THR A 92 2.13 -25.79 2.45
N GLY A 93 2.44 -24.59 2.91
CA GLY A 93 3.67 -23.86 2.61
C GLY A 93 3.77 -23.37 1.17
N VAL A 94 4.86 -22.64 0.92
CA VAL A 94 5.31 -22.16 -0.39
C VAL A 94 6.52 -22.98 -0.83
#